data_AF-B8HLT6-F1
#
_entry.id   AF-B8HLT6-F1
#
_cell.length_a   1.000
_cell.length_b   1.000
_cell.length_c   1.000
_cell.angle_alpha   90.00
_cell.angle_beta   90.00
_cell.angle_gamma   90.00
#
_symmetry.space_group_name_H-M   'P 1'
#
loop_
_entity.id
_entity.type
_entity.pdbx_description
1 polymer ?
#
loop_
_entity_poly.entity_id
_entity_poly.type
_entity_poly.pdbx_seq_one_letter_code
_entity_poly.pdbx_strand_id
1 'polypeptide(L)'
;MENRLVPRTEGEDKSGFYDRQLYQQYHNGENPMQTVDRNPASPSERFKDHPGDPRDRRNQEVIHTAGSIDNSDLATPINSSALIKAYINNLPAYRKGLTAFRRGLEVGMAHGYWLIGPFAKLGPLRDTDMANLAGLFSTVGLLIISTLAISLYANSNPPPQPVTNVTTDRNVPDAFTSPEGWNEYAGGFLIGGIGGAGLAYFLLANIEAFSHLINR
;
A
#
# COMPACT_ATOMS: atom_id res chain seq x y z
N MET A 1 75.85 -19.30 -6.35
CA MET A 1 75.79 -18.89 -4.93
C MET A 1 76.35 -17.49 -4.85
N GLU A 2 75.80 -16.66 -3.97
CA GLU A 2 76.03 -15.22 -3.81
C GLU A 2 75.55 -14.31 -4.97
N ASN A 3 74.30 -13.83 -4.87
CA ASN A 3 73.91 -12.59 -5.52
C ASN A 3 74.19 -11.44 -4.54
N ARG A 4 75.09 -10.56 -4.96
CA ARG A 4 75.69 -9.47 -4.21
C ARG A 4 74.66 -8.35 -3.97
N LEU A 5 74.38 -8.03 -2.70
CA LEU A 5 73.45 -6.98 -2.29
C LEU A 5 73.92 -5.61 -2.82
N VAL A 6 73.09 -4.97 -3.63
CA VAL A 6 73.22 -3.54 -3.97
C VAL A 6 72.75 -2.75 -2.74
N PRO A 7 73.52 -1.75 -2.26
CA PRO A 7 73.12 -0.99 -1.08
C PRO A 7 71.90 -0.14 -1.40
N ARG A 8 70.79 -0.43 -0.70
CA ARG A 8 69.58 0.39 -0.76
C ARG A 8 69.90 1.72 -0.10
N THR A 9 69.90 2.79 -0.89
CA THR A 9 69.94 4.16 -0.36
C THR A 9 68.81 4.32 0.64
N GLU A 10 69.14 4.78 1.86
CA GLU A 10 68.18 5.16 2.90
C GLU A 10 67.32 6.32 2.39
N GLY A 11 66.31 6.01 1.60
CA GLY A 11 65.10 6.80 1.55
C GLY A 11 64.25 6.32 2.71
N GLU A 12 64.18 7.12 3.77
CA GLU A 12 63.24 6.93 4.89
C GLU A 12 61.90 6.45 4.32
N ASP A 13 61.50 5.22 4.66
CA ASP A 13 60.20 4.69 4.29
C ASP A 13 59.14 5.39 5.16
N LYS A 14 58.81 6.60 4.74
CA LYS A 14 57.79 7.43 5.39
C LYS A 14 56.38 6.91 5.13
N SER A 15 56.21 5.93 4.22
CA SER A 15 54.89 5.42 3.85
C SER A 15 54.19 4.77 5.05
N GLY A 16 54.90 3.98 5.85
CA GLY A 16 54.36 3.35 7.06
C GLY A 16 54.20 4.30 8.26
N PHE A 17 54.79 5.50 8.21
CA PHE A 17 54.62 6.54 9.22
C PHE A 17 53.38 7.40 8.94
N TYR A 18 53.16 7.78 7.68
CA TYR A 18 51.97 8.51 7.26
C TYR A 18 50.70 7.67 7.41
N ASP A 19 50.75 6.38 7.12
CA ASP A 19 49.59 5.49 7.24
C ASP A 19 49.18 5.29 8.72
N ARG A 20 50.17 5.25 9.64
CA ARG A 20 49.91 5.17 11.08
C ARG A 20 49.37 6.48 11.66
N GLN A 21 49.83 7.63 11.13
CA GLN A 21 49.30 8.95 11.52
C GLN A 21 47.88 9.15 11.02
N LEU A 22 47.58 8.76 9.78
CA LEU A 22 46.21 8.83 9.24
C LEU A 22 45.28 7.90 10.00
N TYR A 23 45.71 6.67 10.32
CA TYR A 23 44.89 5.75 11.13
C TYR A 23 44.62 6.28 12.54
N GLN A 24 45.63 6.88 13.20
CA GLN A 24 45.43 7.53 14.50
C GLN A 24 44.57 8.79 14.40
N GLN A 25 44.64 9.54 13.30
CA GLN A 25 43.82 10.74 13.07
C GLN A 25 42.34 10.39 12.81
N TYR A 26 42.07 9.31 12.07
CA TYR A 26 40.71 8.80 11.89
C TYR A 26 40.13 8.15 13.16
N HIS A 27 40.97 7.52 14.00
CA HIS A 27 40.52 6.96 15.27
C HIS A 27 40.31 8.02 16.37
N ASN A 28 41.01 9.15 16.31
CA ASN A 28 40.88 10.24 17.29
C ASN A 28 39.88 11.34 16.90
N GLY A 29 39.20 11.22 15.75
CA GLY A 29 38.06 12.08 15.39
C GLY A 29 38.39 13.56 15.08
N GLU A 30 39.65 13.92 14.90
CA GLU A 30 40.05 15.31 14.60
C GLU A 30 40.15 15.54 13.09
N ASN A 31 39.06 16.08 12.54
CA ASN A 31 38.91 16.45 11.12
C ASN A 31 39.55 17.85 10.88
N PRO A 32 40.64 17.98 10.11
CA PRO A 32 41.47 19.20 10.09
C PRO A 32 40.91 20.35 9.22
N MET A 33 39.69 20.25 8.70
CA MET A 33 39.03 21.32 7.92
C MET A 33 37.98 22.11 8.70
N GLN A 34 37.86 21.94 10.02
CA GLN A 34 37.12 22.88 10.86
C GLN A 34 38.06 23.95 11.39
N THR A 35 38.32 24.97 10.56
CA THR A 35 38.79 26.26 11.08
C THR A 35 37.64 26.89 11.84
N VAL A 36 37.56 26.50 13.11
CA VAL A 36 37.00 27.17 14.28
C VAL A 36 36.48 28.60 14.01
N ASP A 37 35.26 28.70 13.51
CA ASP A 37 34.37 29.83 13.82
C ASP A 37 33.86 29.54 15.24
N ARG A 38 34.44 30.19 16.25
CA ARG A 38 33.99 30.07 17.65
C ARG A 38 32.73 30.89 17.84
N ASN A 39 31.63 30.44 17.27
CA ASN A 39 30.33 30.64 17.87
C ASN A 39 29.96 29.32 18.56
N PRO A 40 29.80 29.25 19.90
CA PRO A 40 29.32 28.04 20.53
C PRO A 40 27.95 27.73 19.91
N ALA A 41 27.88 26.67 19.12
CA ALA A 41 26.62 26.21 18.53
C ALA A 41 25.55 26.24 19.61
N SER A 42 24.42 26.88 19.32
CA SER A 42 23.33 26.98 20.27
C SER A 42 22.99 25.57 20.81
N PRO A 43 22.53 25.40 22.07
CA PRO A 43 22.25 24.08 22.62
C PRO A 43 21.35 23.20 21.72
N SER A 44 20.49 23.84 20.91
CA SER A 44 19.63 23.22 19.89
C SER A 44 20.36 22.69 18.64
N GLU A 45 21.53 23.24 18.28
CA GLU A 45 22.32 22.81 17.13
C GLU A 45 23.21 21.62 17.46
N ARG A 46 23.76 21.58 18.68
CA ARG A 46 24.53 20.43 19.18
C ARG A 46 23.73 19.12 19.23
N PHE A 47 22.40 19.24 19.30
CA PHE A 47 21.48 18.12 19.35
C PHE A 47 21.11 17.58 17.95
N LYS A 48 21.29 18.38 16.88
CA LYS A 48 21.00 17.95 15.50
C LYS A 48 21.92 16.83 15.04
N ASP A 49 23.15 16.81 15.55
CA ASP A 49 24.22 15.93 15.06
C ASP A 49 24.39 14.64 15.89
N HIS A 50 23.39 14.26 16.69
CA HIS A 50 23.36 12.96 17.39
C HIS A 50 22.56 11.94 16.57
N PRO A 51 23.19 11.19 15.65
CA PRO A 51 22.52 10.11 14.93
C PRO A 51 22.15 9.01 15.95
N GLY A 52 20.89 8.99 16.36
CA GLY A 52 20.35 7.92 17.22
C GLY A 52 19.82 8.33 18.59
N ASP A 53 19.69 9.62 18.95
CA ASP A 53 18.92 9.98 20.16
C ASP A 53 17.43 9.66 19.95
N PRO A 54 16.82 8.70 20.68
CA PRO A 54 15.42 8.33 20.51
C PRO A 54 14.44 9.44 20.89
N ARG A 55 14.90 10.48 21.58
CA ARG A 55 14.10 11.64 22.00
C ARG A 55 14.04 12.72 20.93
N ASP A 56 14.97 12.73 19.96
CA ASP A 56 14.88 13.64 18.83
C ASP A 56 13.92 13.09 17.78
N ARG A 57 12.73 13.69 17.69
CA ARG A 57 11.74 13.32 16.66
C ARG A 57 12.24 13.54 15.23
N ARG A 58 13.26 14.38 15.03
CA ARG A 58 13.83 14.64 13.70
C ARG A 58 14.69 13.49 13.19
N ASN A 59 15.19 12.64 14.10
CA ASN A 59 16.06 11.51 13.76
C ASN A 59 15.26 10.19 13.71
N GLN A 60 13.95 10.24 13.96
CA GLN A 60 13.04 9.11 13.78
C GLN A 60 12.52 9.12 12.34
N GLU A 61 13.14 8.32 11.49
CA GLU A 61 12.62 8.07 10.14
C GLU A 61 11.33 7.26 10.23
N VAL A 62 10.31 7.70 9.48
CA VAL A 62 9.01 7.01 9.38
C VAL A 62 8.85 6.29 8.05
N ILE A 63 9.83 6.44 7.16
CA ILE A 63 9.88 5.79 5.86
C ILE A 63 11.02 4.78 5.92
N HIS A 64 10.70 3.54 5.61
CA HIS A 64 11.66 2.45 5.58
C HIS A 64 11.60 1.74 4.24
N THR A 65 12.59 0.90 3.96
CA THR A 65 12.57 0.03 2.78
C THR A 65 11.54 -1.08 2.98
N ALA A 66 10.97 -1.56 1.88
CA ALA A 66 10.03 -2.69 1.87
C ALA A 66 10.73 -4.04 2.12
N GLY A 67 11.37 -4.20 3.29
CA GLY A 67 12.16 -5.39 3.65
C GLY A 67 13.61 -5.32 3.16
N SER A 68 13.85 -5.20 1.85
CA SER A 68 15.20 -5.01 1.27
C SER A 68 15.24 -3.74 0.41
N ILE A 69 16.44 -3.16 0.23
CA ILE A 69 16.65 -1.92 -0.54
C ILE A 69 16.39 -2.13 -2.04
N ASP A 70 16.58 -3.35 -2.55
CA ASP A 70 16.36 -3.68 -3.97
C ASP A 70 14.88 -3.70 -4.36
N ASN A 71 13.97 -3.72 -3.38
CA ASN A 71 12.54 -3.71 -3.65
C ASN A 71 12.08 -2.30 -4.05
N SER A 72 11.37 -2.20 -5.16
CA SER A 72 10.77 -0.94 -5.65
C SER A 72 9.50 -0.55 -4.88
N ASP A 73 9.49 -0.68 -3.55
CA ASP A 73 8.41 -0.26 -2.65
C ASP A 73 9.01 0.35 -1.37
N LEU A 74 8.30 1.29 -0.78
CA LEU A 74 8.70 1.99 0.45
C LEU A 74 7.65 1.76 1.52
N ALA A 75 8.08 1.34 2.70
CA ALA A 75 7.24 1.24 3.88
C ALA A 75 7.02 2.66 4.44
N THR A 76 5.82 3.19 4.23
CA THR A 76 5.39 4.51 4.70
C THR A 76 4.23 4.36 5.70
N PRO A 77 3.95 5.35 6.55
CA PRO A 77 2.82 5.29 7.48
C PRO A 77 1.46 5.03 6.80
N ILE A 78 1.34 5.33 5.51
CA ILE A 78 0.13 5.14 4.71
C ILE A 78 -0.06 3.69 4.26
N ASN A 79 1.02 2.92 4.02
CA ASN A 79 0.93 1.55 3.51
C ASN A 79 1.42 0.48 4.52
N SER A 80 2.24 0.83 5.50
CA SER A 80 2.87 -0.11 6.43
C SER A 80 2.40 0.03 7.87
N SER A 81 1.55 1.01 8.19
CA SER A 81 1.00 1.16 9.53
C SER A 81 0.09 -0.01 9.92
N ALA A 82 0.10 -0.36 11.21
CA ALA A 82 -0.69 -1.47 11.74
C ALA A 82 -2.19 -1.32 11.45
N LEU A 83 -2.71 -0.09 11.50
CA LEU A 83 -4.12 0.21 11.20
C LEU A 83 -4.46 -0.12 9.74
N ILE A 84 -3.65 0.37 8.79
CA ILE A 84 -3.92 0.15 7.36
C ILE A 84 -3.72 -1.32 7.01
N LYS A 85 -2.67 -1.96 7.50
CA LYS A 85 -2.48 -3.41 7.32
C LYS A 85 -3.66 -4.21 7.87
N ALA A 86 -4.13 -3.89 9.08
CA ALA A 86 -5.29 -4.56 9.66
C ALA A 86 -6.56 -4.32 8.83
N TYR A 87 -6.79 -3.10 8.34
CA TYR A 87 -7.95 -2.77 7.52
C TYR A 87 -7.91 -3.49 6.17
N ILE A 88 -6.82 -3.36 5.42
CA ILE A 88 -6.66 -3.93 4.08
C ILE A 88 -6.67 -5.45 4.12
N ASN A 89 -5.98 -6.08 5.06
CA ASN A 89 -5.96 -7.55 5.18
C ASN A 89 -7.30 -8.13 5.63
N ASN A 90 -8.20 -7.32 6.20
CA ASN A 90 -9.55 -7.73 6.55
C ASN A 90 -10.59 -7.43 5.45
N LEU A 91 -10.22 -6.74 4.37
CA LEU A 91 -11.10 -6.55 3.22
C LEU A 91 -11.43 -7.90 2.57
N PRO A 92 -12.63 -8.06 1.97
CA PRO A 92 -13.03 -9.31 1.34
C PRO A 92 -12.03 -9.80 0.30
N ALA A 93 -11.37 -8.89 -0.42
CA ALA A 93 -10.32 -9.25 -1.39
C ALA A 93 -9.15 -10.01 -0.74
N TYR A 94 -8.67 -9.60 0.44
CA TYR A 94 -7.44 -10.13 1.05
C TYR A 94 -7.67 -11.01 2.29
N ARG A 95 -8.89 -11.03 2.84
CA ARG A 95 -9.24 -11.77 4.05
C ARG A 95 -8.92 -13.26 3.90
N LYS A 96 -8.22 -13.84 4.86
CA LYS A 96 -7.86 -15.27 4.82
C LYS A 96 -9.09 -16.18 4.98
N GLY A 97 -9.07 -17.36 4.36
CA GLY A 97 -10.09 -18.39 4.55
C GLY A 97 -11.44 -18.16 3.85
N LEU A 98 -11.55 -17.19 2.94
CA LEU A 98 -12.74 -17.01 2.10
C LEU A 98 -12.58 -17.69 0.74
N THR A 99 -13.64 -18.37 0.29
CA THR A 99 -13.79 -18.87 -1.08
C THR A 99 -13.91 -17.71 -2.07
N ALA A 100 -13.53 -17.93 -3.33
CA ALA A 100 -13.61 -16.91 -4.36
C ALA A 100 -15.05 -16.35 -4.52
N PHE A 101 -16.06 -17.22 -4.46
CA PHE A 101 -17.47 -16.83 -4.50
C PHE A 101 -17.82 -15.84 -3.39
N ARG A 102 -17.45 -16.14 -2.14
CA ARG A 102 -17.82 -15.30 -0.99
C ARG A 102 -17.14 -13.93 -1.05
N ARG A 103 -15.91 -13.87 -1.56
CA ARG A 103 -15.22 -12.60 -1.82
C ARG A 103 -16.00 -11.78 -2.84
N GLY A 104 -16.36 -12.41 -3.97
CA GLY A 104 -17.15 -11.79 -5.02
C GLY A 104 -18.49 -11.28 -4.48
N LEU A 105 -19.17 -12.07 -3.64
CA LEU A 105 -20.45 -11.73 -3.06
C LEU A 105 -20.39 -10.49 -2.15
N GLU A 106 -19.44 -10.45 -1.20
CA GLU A 106 -19.26 -9.28 -0.31
C GLU A 106 -18.90 -8.02 -1.13
N VAL A 107 -18.02 -8.15 -2.12
CA VAL A 107 -17.64 -7.02 -3.00
C VAL A 107 -18.82 -6.58 -3.86
N GLY A 108 -19.54 -7.51 -4.46
CA GLY A 108 -20.72 -7.26 -5.29
C GLY A 108 -21.79 -6.53 -4.50
N MET A 109 -22.14 -7.03 -3.31
CA MET A 109 -23.13 -6.38 -2.43
C MET A 109 -22.79 -4.93 -2.13
N ALA A 110 -21.53 -4.65 -1.78
CA ALA A 110 -21.09 -3.29 -1.53
C ALA A 110 -21.23 -2.41 -2.78
N HIS A 111 -20.76 -2.89 -3.95
CA HIS A 111 -20.80 -2.12 -5.20
C HIS A 111 -22.22 -1.89 -5.71
N GLY A 112 -23.07 -2.92 -5.68
CA GLY A 112 -24.48 -2.78 -6.07
C GLY A 112 -25.24 -1.78 -5.19
N TYR A 113 -24.94 -1.75 -3.89
CA TYR A 113 -25.62 -0.87 -2.94
C TYR A 113 -25.34 0.62 -3.20
N TRP A 114 -24.08 1.02 -3.44
CA TRP A 114 -23.76 2.44 -3.60
C TRP A 114 -24.00 2.95 -5.03
N LEU A 115 -23.87 2.09 -6.05
CA LEU A 115 -23.95 2.48 -7.46
C LEU A 115 -25.33 3.02 -7.86
N ILE A 116 -26.41 2.65 -7.17
CA ILE A 116 -27.74 3.19 -7.47
C ILE A 116 -27.81 4.71 -7.23
N GLY A 117 -27.04 5.23 -6.27
CA GLY A 117 -27.05 6.64 -5.89
C GLY A 117 -26.82 7.60 -7.06
N PRO A 118 -25.67 7.53 -7.76
CA PRO A 118 -25.41 8.40 -8.90
C PRO A 118 -26.43 8.23 -10.02
N PHE A 119 -26.87 7.01 -10.35
CA PHE A 119 -27.85 6.82 -11.44
C PHE A 119 -29.25 7.31 -11.08
N ALA A 120 -29.70 7.14 -9.83
CA ALA A 120 -31.01 7.60 -9.40
C ALA A 120 -31.07 9.12 -9.22
N LYS A 121 -29.99 9.75 -8.73
CA LYS A 121 -29.98 11.19 -8.39
C LYS A 121 -29.38 12.09 -9.47
N LEU A 122 -28.42 11.59 -10.24
CA LEU A 122 -27.74 12.36 -11.29
C LEU A 122 -28.06 11.81 -12.70
N GLY A 123 -28.94 10.81 -12.80
CA GLY A 123 -29.36 10.24 -14.07
C GLY A 123 -30.34 11.12 -14.85
N PRO A 124 -30.60 10.78 -16.13
CA PRO A 124 -31.47 11.57 -17.00
C PRO A 124 -32.93 11.61 -16.56
N LEU A 125 -33.41 10.59 -15.84
CA LEU A 125 -34.77 10.50 -15.31
C LEU A 125 -34.90 10.97 -13.85
N ARG A 126 -33.88 11.67 -13.30
CA ARG A 126 -33.83 12.08 -11.88
C ARG A 126 -35.02 12.91 -11.40
N ASP A 127 -35.65 13.67 -12.30
CA ASP A 127 -36.77 14.56 -11.98
C ASP A 127 -38.15 13.91 -12.25
N THR A 128 -38.20 12.57 -12.38
CA THR A 128 -39.42 11.80 -12.62
C THR A 128 -39.70 10.82 -11.48
N ASP A 129 -40.95 10.39 -11.33
CA ASP A 129 -41.35 9.38 -10.33
C ASP A 129 -40.64 8.03 -10.53
N MET A 130 -40.09 7.79 -11.72
CA MET A 130 -39.38 6.56 -12.10
C MET A 130 -37.86 6.67 -11.88
N ALA A 131 -37.34 7.74 -11.26
CA ALA A 131 -35.92 7.97 -11.06
C ALA A 131 -35.20 6.79 -10.37
N ASN A 132 -35.79 6.26 -9.29
CA ASN A 132 -35.21 5.14 -8.54
C ASN A 132 -35.19 3.84 -9.37
N LEU A 133 -36.25 3.60 -10.16
CA LEU A 133 -36.37 2.41 -11.00
C LEU A 133 -35.38 2.46 -12.18
N ALA A 134 -35.27 3.62 -12.83
CA ALA A 134 -34.26 3.86 -13.86
C ALA A 134 -32.85 3.67 -13.29
N GLY A 135 -32.59 4.19 -12.09
CA GLY A 135 -31.31 4.01 -11.38
C GLY A 135 -30.97 2.55 -11.11
N LEU A 136 -31.96 1.72 -10.74
CA LEU A 136 -31.79 0.28 -10.55
C LEU A 136 -31.36 -0.40 -11.85
N PHE A 137 -32.07 -0.16 -12.97
CA PHE A 137 -31.74 -0.79 -14.25
C PHE A 137 -30.36 -0.36 -14.78
N SER A 138 -30.00 0.92 -14.65
CA SER A 138 -28.66 1.39 -15.00
C SER A 138 -27.58 0.73 -14.15
N THR A 139 -27.82 0.55 -12.85
CA THR A 139 -26.90 -0.13 -11.95
C THR A 139 -26.73 -1.60 -12.33
N VAL A 140 -27.83 -2.32 -12.56
CA VAL A 140 -27.80 -3.73 -12.98
C VAL A 140 -27.07 -3.88 -14.32
N GLY A 141 -27.31 -2.98 -15.27
CA GLY A 141 -26.58 -2.95 -16.55
C GLY A 141 -25.07 -2.81 -16.35
N LEU A 142 -24.63 -1.87 -15.49
CA LEU A 142 -23.21 -1.69 -15.18
C LEU A 142 -22.61 -2.91 -14.47
N LEU A 143 -23.35 -3.56 -13.57
CA LEU A 143 -22.91 -4.79 -12.90
C LEU A 143 -22.73 -5.94 -13.89
N ILE A 144 -23.62 -6.09 -14.87
CA ILE A 144 -23.49 -7.10 -15.93
C ILE A 144 -22.24 -6.84 -16.78
N ILE A 145 -22.02 -5.59 -17.21
CA ILE A 145 -20.81 -5.20 -17.96
C ILE A 145 -19.55 -5.48 -17.15
N SER A 146 -19.54 -5.12 -15.86
CA SER A 146 -18.39 -5.35 -14.97
C SER A 146 -18.13 -6.84 -14.76
N THR A 147 -19.18 -7.63 -14.59
CA THR A 147 -19.07 -9.09 -14.47
C THR A 147 -18.47 -9.70 -15.73
N LEU A 148 -18.95 -9.27 -16.91
CA LEU A 148 -18.41 -9.71 -18.19
C LEU A 148 -16.93 -9.35 -18.32
N ALA A 149 -16.53 -8.14 -17.91
CA ALA A 149 -15.12 -7.71 -17.92
C ALA A 149 -14.25 -8.59 -17.02
N ILE A 150 -14.74 -8.97 -15.83
CA ILE A 150 -14.03 -9.90 -14.93
C ILE A 150 -13.91 -11.28 -15.57
N SER A 151 -14.99 -11.81 -16.18
CA SER A 151 -14.94 -13.10 -16.88
C SER A 151 -14.00 -13.06 -18.09
N LEU A 152 -13.99 -11.98 -18.86
CA LEU A 152 -13.03 -11.77 -19.96
C LEU A 152 -11.58 -11.77 -19.43
N TYR A 153 -11.33 -11.08 -18.32
CA TYR A 153 -10.03 -11.09 -17.66
C TYR A 153 -9.62 -12.50 -17.22
N ALA A 154 -10.54 -13.27 -16.61
CA ALA A 154 -10.28 -14.65 -16.22
C ALA A 154 -9.83 -15.53 -17.40
N ASN A 155 -10.49 -15.37 -18.56
CA ASN A 155 -10.21 -16.13 -19.77
C ASN A 155 -8.97 -15.60 -20.54
N SER A 156 -8.43 -14.44 -20.18
CA SER A 156 -7.20 -13.91 -20.78
C SER A 156 -5.92 -14.55 -20.26
N ASN A 157 -6.03 -15.56 -19.38
CA ASN A 157 -4.92 -16.22 -18.68
C ASN A 157 -4.03 -15.21 -17.93
N PRO A 158 -4.56 -14.58 -16.87
CA PRO A 158 -3.80 -13.61 -16.09
C PRO A 158 -2.58 -14.27 -15.43
N PRO A 159 -1.54 -13.48 -15.10
CA PRO A 159 -0.38 -14.00 -14.39
C PRO A 159 -0.79 -14.77 -13.13
N PRO A 160 -0.18 -15.93 -12.86
CA PRO A 160 -0.65 -16.87 -11.84
C PRO A 160 -0.51 -16.37 -10.41
N GLN A 161 0.22 -15.27 -10.19
CA GLN A 161 0.42 -14.70 -8.86
C GLN A 161 0.08 -13.22 -8.86
N PRO A 162 -0.95 -12.81 -8.11
CA PRO A 162 -1.18 -11.41 -7.80
C PRO A 162 0.06 -10.75 -7.18
N VAL A 163 0.30 -9.49 -7.53
CA VAL A 163 1.45 -8.73 -7.05
C VAL A 163 1.37 -8.54 -5.54
N THR A 164 2.46 -8.88 -4.84
CA THR A 164 2.59 -8.66 -3.41
C THR A 164 3.06 -7.24 -3.11
N ASN A 165 2.62 -6.67 -2.00
CA ASN A 165 3.08 -5.35 -1.54
C ASN A 165 3.33 -5.36 -0.03
N VAL A 166 3.90 -4.27 0.48
CA VAL A 166 4.18 -4.10 1.93
C VAL A 166 2.91 -4.16 2.79
N THR A 167 1.77 -3.77 2.23
CA THR A 167 0.49 -3.67 2.94
C THR A 167 -0.14 -5.04 3.21
N THR A 168 -0.02 -5.97 2.25
CA THR A 168 -0.68 -7.29 2.32
C THR A 168 0.22 -8.38 2.89
N ASP A 169 1.40 -8.02 3.39
CA ASP A 169 2.40 -8.92 3.99
C ASP A 169 2.70 -10.15 3.11
N ARG A 170 2.66 -9.97 1.78
CA ARG A 170 2.83 -11.03 0.76
C ARG A 170 1.83 -12.19 0.86
N ASN A 171 0.73 -12.02 1.59
CA ASN A 171 -0.30 -13.02 1.71
C ASN A 171 -1.34 -12.85 0.59
N VAL A 172 -1.08 -13.52 -0.53
CA VAL A 172 -1.97 -13.51 -1.69
C VAL A 172 -3.02 -14.62 -1.55
N PRO A 173 -4.31 -14.32 -1.70
CA PRO A 173 -5.34 -15.34 -1.72
C PRO A 173 -5.23 -16.25 -2.95
N ASP A 174 -5.36 -17.56 -2.75
CA ASP A 174 -5.40 -18.57 -3.82
C ASP A 174 -6.58 -18.34 -4.79
N ALA A 175 -7.61 -17.62 -4.37
CA ALA A 175 -8.78 -17.29 -5.18
C ALA A 175 -8.45 -16.52 -6.48
N PHE A 176 -7.29 -15.86 -6.58
CA PHE A 176 -6.92 -15.02 -7.71
C PHE A 176 -5.73 -15.55 -8.51
N THR A 177 -5.32 -16.80 -8.27
CA THR A 177 -4.18 -17.43 -8.96
C THR A 177 -4.61 -18.23 -10.18
N SER A 178 -5.89 -18.61 -10.28
CA SER A 178 -6.43 -19.43 -11.37
C SER A 178 -7.63 -18.76 -12.06
N PRO A 179 -7.86 -19.05 -13.35
CA PRO A 179 -9.06 -18.60 -14.08
C PRO A 179 -10.37 -19.05 -13.42
N GLU A 180 -10.40 -20.23 -12.81
CA GLU A 180 -11.57 -20.77 -12.13
C GLU A 180 -11.96 -19.91 -10.94
N GLY A 181 -10.98 -19.49 -10.13
CA GLY A 181 -11.20 -18.58 -9.01
C GLY A 181 -11.76 -17.22 -9.45
N TRP A 182 -11.25 -16.66 -10.55
CA TRP A 182 -11.79 -15.43 -11.14
C TRP A 182 -13.22 -15.57 -11.66
N ASN A 183 -13.57 -16.70 -12.26
CA ASN A 183 -14.93 -16.97 -12.72
C ASN A 183 -15.91 -17.18 -11.54
N GLU A 184 -15.48 -17.88 -10.49
CA GLU A 184 -16.28 -18.04 -9.27
C GLU A 184 -16.50 -16.68 -8.57
N TYR A 185 -15.46 -15.84 -8.53
CA TYR A 185 -15.56 -14.46 -8.05
C TYR A 185 -16.54 -13.63 -8.88
N ALA A 186 -16.53 -13.75 -10.22
CA ALA A 186 -17.47 -13.05 -11.10
C ALA A 186 -18.93 -13.44 -10.82
N GLY A 187 -19.19 -14.74 -10.60
CA GLY A 187 -20.52 -15.23 -10.22
C GLY A 187 -21.00 -14.65 -8.89
N GLY A 188 -20.12 -14.62 -7.88
CA GLY A 188 -20.41 -13.98 -6.60
C GLY A 188 -20.68 -12.48 -6.74
N PHE A 189 -19.86 -11.78 -7.54
CA PHE A 189 -20.00 -10.34 -7.79
C PHE A 189 -21.34 -9.98 -8.42
N LEU A 190 -21.81 -10.74 -9.42
CA LEU A 190 -23.10 -10.49 -10.06
C LEU A 190 -24.28 -10.70 -9.09
N ILE A 191 -24.29 -11.83 -8.39
CA ILE A 191 -25.38 -12.16 -7.45
C ILE A 191 -25.40 -11.16 -6.30
N GLY A 192 -24.25 -10.89 -5.70
CA GLY A 192 -24.10 -9.89 -4.64
C GLY A 192 -24.49 -8.50 -5.12
N GLY A 193 -24.07 -8.11 -6.32
CA GLY A 193 -24.37 -6.82 -6.94
C GLY A 193 -25.85 -6.59 -7.15
N ILE A 194 -26.55 -7.55 -7.75
CA ILE A 194 -28.00 -7.46 -7.95
C ILE A 194 -28.72 -7.40 -6.60
N GLY A 195 -28.30 -8.21 -5.62
CA GLY A 195 -28.87 -8.18 -4.27
C GLY A 195 -28.65 -6.84 -3.55
N GLY A 196 -27.45 -6.27 -3.63
CA GLY A 196 -27.12 -4.96 -3.05
C GLY A 196 -27.90 -3.82 -3.70
N ALA A 197 -28.02 -3.83 -5.03
CA ALA A 197 -28.79 -2.85 -5.78
C ALA A 197 -30.30 -2.95 -5.47
N GLY A 198 -30.82 -4.19 -5.38
CA GLY A 198 -32.21 -4.44 -4.99
C GLY A 198 -32.53 -3.95 -3.57
N LEU A 199 -31.63 -4.19 -2.61
CA LEU A 199 -31.78 -3.68 -1.25
C LEU A 199 -31.76 -2.15 -1.22
N ALA A 200 -30.83 -1.51 -1.93
CA ALA A 200 -30.74 -0.05 -1.98
C ALA A 200 -31.99 0.56 -2.64
N TYR A 201 -32.49 -0.03 -3.73
CA TYR A 201 -33.76 0.35 -4.34
C TYR A 201 -34.93 0.21 -3.38
N PHE A 202 -35.03 -0.90 -2.64
CA PHE A 202 -36.08 -1.12 -1.66
C PHE A 202 -36.06 -0.05 -0.56
N LEU A 203 -34.88 0.30 -0.05
CA LEU A 203 -34.73 1.37 0.95
C LEU A 203 -35.13 2.74 0.39
N LEU A 204 -34.71 3.06 -0.84
CA LEU A 204 -35.05 4.32 -1.50
C LEU A 204 -36.55 4.44 -1.81
N ALA A 205 -37.18 3.34 -2.23
CA ALA A 205 -38.61 3.29 -2.54
C ALA A 205 -39.49 3.43 -1.30
N ASN A 206 -38.98 3.08 -0.12
CA ASN A 206 -39.74 3.08 1.14
C ASN A 206 -39.19 4.08 2.18
N ILE A 207 -38.40 5.06 1.74
CA ILE A 207 -37.69 5.97 2.65
C ILE A 207 -38.62 6.76 3.57
N GLU A 208 -39.83 7.10 3.11
CA GLU A 208 -40.84 7.78 3.92
C GLU A 208 -41.33 6.90 5.08
N ALA A 209 -41.60 5.62 4.82
CA ALA A 209 -42.01 4.67 5.85
C ALA A 209 -40.91 4.50 6.92
N PHE A 210 -39.64 4.43 6.51
CA PHE A 210 -38.52 4.37 7.44
C PHE A 210 -38.35 5.68 8.22
N SER A 211 -38.51 6.83 7.57
CA SER A 211 -38.46 8.15 8.23
C SER A 211 -39.53 8.27 9.32
N HIS A 212 -40.76 7.80 9.06
CA HIS A 212 -41.82 7.77 10.07
C HIS A 212 -41.54 6.83 11.24
N LEU A 213 -40.85 5.72 11.01
CA LEU A 213 -40.47 4.78 12.07
C LEU A 213 -39.35 5.32 12.97
N ILE A 214 -38.39 6.06 12.39
CA ILE A 214 -37.24 6.62 13.12
C ILE A 214 -37.64 7.87 13.92
N ASN A 215 -38.57 8.67 13.41
CA ASN A 215 -39.02 9.91 14.05
C ASN A 215 -40.17 9.72 15.07
N ARG A 216 -40.47 8.48 15.47
CA ARG A 216 -41.37 8.16 16.57
C ARG A 216 -40.58 7.91 17.85
#